data_AF-A0AAW8FXT3-F1
#
_entry.id   AF-A0AAW8FXT3-F1
#
_cell.length_a   1.000
_cell.length_b   1.000
_cell.length_c   1.000
_cell.angle_alpha   90.00
_cell.angle_beta   90.00
_cell.angle_gamma   90.00
#
_symmetry.space_group_name_H-M   'P 1'
#
loop_
_entity.id
_entity.type
_entity.pdbx_description
1 polymer ?
#
loop_
_entity_poly.entity_id
_entity_poly.type
_entity_poly.pdbx_seq_one_letter_code
_entity_poly.pdbx_strand_id
1 'polypeptide(L)'
;MSMFERVTGTTLLPINTGGNMALCKRVLAAAAAIATGGVLALAPTPASASVSQGYVIGVGAATDDWGDEGPLSASQHSKSYAVGLWQWVLWAEGVKEPNGTQFDMGDIDCRFGSTTTYATKQLQARWHLSQDGIVGKDTFSRADNELVLFAGGAIDDVTYGGNDGEIGFWRDELGQYNFPVVYEDNEYLTASYANAPAEACQYGS
;
A
#
# COMPACT_ATOMS: atom_id res chain seq x y z
N MET A 1 -9.76 -65.17 -19.34
CA MET A 1 -8.67 -64.72 -20.24
C MET A 1 -8.54 -63.22 -20.06
N SER A 2 -7.77 -62.77 -19.06
CA SER A 2 -6.31 -62.57 -19.09
C SER A 2 -5.90 -61.51 -20.11
N MET A 3 -5.58 -60.30 -19.64
CA MET A 3 -4.22 -59.76 -19.75
C MET A 3 -4.03 -58.59 -18.76
N PHE A 4 -3.08 -58.81 -17.84
CA PHE A 4 -2.40 -57.81 -17.01
C PHE A 4 -1.45 -57.00 -17.90
N GLU A 5 -1.34 -55.69 -17.71
CA GLU A 5 -0.01 -55.04 -17.60
C GLU A 5 -0.08 -53.63 -16.99
N ARG A 6 0.84 -53.38 -16.05
CA ARG A 6 1.07 -52.13 -15.33
C ARG A 6 1.89 -51.20 -16.23
N VAL A 7 1.52 -49.92 -16.31
CA VAL A 7 2.42 -48.88 -16.81
C VAL A 7 3.10 -48.22 -15.61
N THR A 8 4.36 -48.61 -15.40
CA THR A 8 5.32 -47.96 -14.51
C THR A 8 6.13 -46.91 -15.28
N GLY A 9 6.37 -45.77 -14.64
CA GLY A 9 7.60 -44.99 -14.84
C GLY A 9 7.53 -43.87 -15.87
N THR A 10 7.12 -42.68 -15.44
CA THR A 10 7.60 -41.43 -16.07
C THR A 10 8.64 -40.83 -15.16
N THR A 11 9.88 -40.90 -15.63
CA THR A 11 11.10 -40.36 -15.03
C THR A 11 10.97 -38.85 -14.81
N LEU A 12 10.93 -38.43 -13.54
CA LEU A 12 11.10 -37.04 -13.14
C LEU A 12 12.56 -36.63 -13.36
N LEU A 13 12.79 -35.58 -14.14
CA LEU A 13 14.10 -34.92 -14.24
C LEU A 13 14.38 -34.17 -12.93
N PRO A 14 15.58 -34.28 -12.33
CA PRO A 14 15.93 -33.52 -11.14
C PRO A 14 16.12 -32.04 -11.48
N ILE A 15 15.36 -31.17 -10.81
CA ILE A 15 15.56 -29.73 -10.86
C ILE A 15 16.79 -29.42 -9.99
N ASN A 16 17.83 -28.91 -10.64
CA ASN A 16 19.09 -28.51 -10.04
C ASN A 16 18.85 -27.45 -8.94
N THR A 17 18.85 -27.87 -7.68
CA THR A 17 18.76 -26.99 -6.51
C THR A 17 20.17 -26.53 -6.16
N GLY A 18 20.67 -25.53 -6.89
CA GLY A 18 22.03 -25.04 -6.79
C GLY A 18 22.08 -23.52 -6.77
N GLY A 19 21.60 -22.92 -5.69
CA GLY A 19 21.68 -21.48 -5.46
C GLY A 19 21.64 -21.20 -3.96
N ASN A 20 22.82 -21.15 -3.33
CA ASN A 20 22.99 -20.76 -1.93
C ASN A 20 22.39 -19.36 -1.69
N MET A 21 21.15 -19.29 -1.23
CA MET A 21 20.63 -18.10 -0.57
C MET A 21 21.35 -17.98 0.78
N ALA A 22 22.40 -17.17 0.78
CA ALA A 22 23.03 -16.70 1.99
C ALA A 22 21.98 -15.96 2.81
N LEU A 23 21.50 -16.64 3.85
CA LEU A 23 20.63 -16.13 4.89
C LEU A 23 21.35 -14.94 5.57
N CYS A 24 21.08 -13.73 5.10
CA CYS A 24 21.60 -12.51 5.72
C CYS A 24 20.77 -12.22 6.97
N LYS A 25 21.02 -12.97 8.05
CA LYS A 25 20.51 -12.66 9.38
C LYS A 25 21.12 -11.32 9.82
N ARG A 26 20.45 -10.21 9.55
CA ARG A 26 20.81 -8.92 10.14
C ARG A 26 20.16 -8.83 11.51
N VAL A 27 20.99 -9.08 12.51
CA VAL A 27 20.72 -8.93 13.95
C VAL A 27 20.28 -7.50 14.23
N LEU A 28 19.14 -7.37 14.93
CA LEU A 28 18.60 -6.13 15.48
C LEU A 28 19.65 -5.42 16.36
N ALA A 29 19.90 -4.14 16.08
CA ALA A 29 20.60 -3.25 16.99
C ALA A 29 19.61 -2.17 17.48
N ALA A 30 18.96 -2.44 18.61
CA ALA A 30 18.28 -1.41 19.39
C ALA A 30 19.35 -0.68 20.22
N ALA A 31 19.63 0.59 19.89
CA ALA A 31 20.47 1.43 20.73
C ALA A 31 19.62 1.99 21.88
N ALA A 32 19.79 1.42 23.08
CA ALA A 32 19.25 1.95 24.32
C ALA A 32 20.12 3.14 24.80
N ALA A 33 19.55 4.33 24.90
CA ALA A 33 20.17 5.45 25.62
C ALA A 33 19.72 5.41 27.09
N ILE A 34 20.69 5.33 28.01
CA ILE A 34 20.46 5.33 29.46
C ILE A 34 20.16 6.76 29.90
N ALA A 35 18.96 7.01 30.43
CA ALA A 35 18.65 8.16 31.28
C ALA A 35 18.21 7.63 32.65
N THR A 36 18.94 8.00 33.69
CA THR A 36 18.67 7.64 35.09
C THR A 36 17.42 8.36 35.61
N GLY A 37 16.42 7.59 36.04
CA GLY A 37 15.37 8.01 37.00
C GLY A 37 14.08 8.55 36.39
N GLY A 38 13.00 7.79 36.52
CA GLY A 38 11.63 8.14 36.12
C GLY A 38 11.13 7.24 34.99
N VAL A 39 10.20 6.33 35.30
CA VAL A 39 9.64 5.39 34.31
C VAL A 39 8.78 6.18 33.31
N LEU A 40 9.39 6.68 32.24
CA LEU A 40 8.69 6.87 30.98
C LEU A 40 8.79 5.56 30.20
N ALA A 41 7.67 4.85 30.13
CA ALA A 41 7.49 3.81 29.13
C ALA A 41 7.56 4.48 27.75
N LEU A 42 8.69 4.36 27.07
CA LEU A 42 8.76 4.60 25.63
C LEU A 42 7.99 3.45 24.97
N ALA A 43 6.69 3.64 24.76
CA ALA A 43 5.95 2.82 23.82
C ALA A 43 6.64 2.97 22.45
N PRO A 44 6.87 1.88 21.69
CA PRO A 44 7.25 2.03 20.30
C PRO A 44 6.08 2.73 19.61
N THR A 45 6.31 3.91 19.05
CA THR A 45 5.36 4.52 18.12
C THR A 45 5.74 4.05 16.72
N PRO A 46 4.99 3.16 16.07
CA PRO A 46 5.20 2.86 14.68
C PRO A 46 4.36 3.88 13.89
N ALA A 47 4.98 5.01 13.56
CA ALA A 47 4.52 5.87 12.47
C ALA A 47 5.69 6.19 11.52
N SER A 48 6.87 5.61 11.79
CA SER A 48 8.13 5.88 11.09
C SER A 48 8.85 4.59 10.69
N ALA A 49 8.27 3.41 10.95
CA ALA A 49 8.90 2.14 10.65
C ALA A 49 8.79 1.77 9.16
N SER A 50 7.69 2.12 8.47
CA SER A 50 7.50 1.83 7.04
C SER A 50 8.24 2.78 6.09
N VAL A 51 8.35 4.09 6.39
CA VAL A 51 9.13 5.04 5.56
C VAL A 51 10.59 4.61 5.45
N SER A 52 11.13 3.99 6.51
CA SER A 52 12.49 3.44 6.49
C SER A 52 12.67 2.29 5.50
N GLN A 53 11.58 1.62 5.12
CA GLN A 53 11.55 0.56 4.11
C GLN A 53 11.19 1.11 2.72
N GLY A 54 10.53 2.28 2.67
CA GLY A 54 10.36 3.08 1.45
C GLY A 54 9.10 2.77 0.64
N TYR A 55 8.19 1.92 1.15
CA TYR A 55 6.94 1.52 0.52
C TYR A 55 5.80 1.48 1.52
N VAL A 56 4.56 1.62 1.01
CA VAL A 56 3.36 1.24 1.74
C VAL A 56 3.30 -0.28 1.78
N ILE A 57 3.29 -0.85 2.99
CA ILE A 57 3.39 -2.29 3.19
C ILE A 57 2.31 -2.81 4.14
N GLY A 58 2.11 -4.11 4.11
CA GLY A 58 1.14 -4.79 4.95
C GLY A 58 1.53 -6.24 5.22
N VAL A 59 1.01 -6.81 6.31
CA VAL A 59 1.21 -8.22 6.64
C VAL A 59 0.02 -8.77 7.41
N GLY A 60 -0.45 -9.96 6.99
CA GLY A 60 -1.56 -10.61 7.68
C GLY A 60 -2.89 -10.01 7.26
N ALA A 61 -3.67 -9.51 8.22
CA ALA A 61 -4.97 -8.90 7.92
C ALA A 61 -4.76 -7.60 7.13
N ALA A 62 -5.63 -7.30 6.17
CA ALA A 62 -5.51 -6.05 5.42
C ALA A 62 -6.02 -4.84 6.22
N THR A 63 -6.88 -5.08 7.22
CA THR A 63 -7.58 -4.04 7.97
C THR A 63 -6.71 -3.27 8.97
N ASP A 64 -5.43 -3.60 9.11
CA ASP A 64 -4.46 -2.92 9.96
C ASP A 64 -3.14 -2.61 9.24
N ASP A 65 -3.13 -2.66 7.91
CA ASP A 65 -1.91 -2.56 7.11
C ASP A 65 -1.38 -1.12 6.98
N TRP A 66 -2.25 -0.10 6.91
CA TRP A 66 -1.78 1.26 6.60
C TRP A 66 -1.58 2.12 7.86
N GLY A 67 -1.99 1.64 9.03
CA GLY A 67 -2.01 2.45 10.25
C GLY A 67 -0.65 2.91 10.80
N ASP A 68 0.48 2.33 10.38
CA ASP A 68 1.84 2.74 10.77
C ASP A 68 2.64 3.44 9.65
N GLU A 69 1.93 3.79 8.57
CA GLU A 69 2.48 4.41 7.38
C GLU A 69 2.88 5.88 7.56
N GLY A 70 3.83 6.32 6.73
CA GLY A 70 4.36 7.68 6.74
C GLY A 70 3.38 8.71 6.20
N PRO A 71 3.38 9.95 6.73
CA PRO A 71 2.38 10.94 6.34
C PRO A 71 2.54 11.39 4.88
N LEU A 72 1.45 11.41 4.13
CA LEU A 72 1.37 12.06 2.80
C LEU A 72 0.72 13.43 2.93
N SER A 73 1.34 14.45 2.35
CA SER A 73 0.79 15.80 2.28
C SER A 73 1.45 16.63 1.18
N ALA A 74 0.98 17.84 0.96
CA ALA A 74 1.62 18.79 0.03
C ALA A 74 3.10 19.09 0.37
N SER A 75 3.51 18.89 1.62
CA SER A 75 4.89 19.11 2.08
C SER A 75 5.69 17.84 2.39
N GLN A 76 5.05 16.66 2.45
CA GLN A 76 5.69 15.38 2.81
C GLN A 76 5.32 14.32 1.79
N HIS A 77 6.33 13.71 1.16
CA HIS A 77 6.12 12.70 0.11
C HIS A 77 5.15 13.15 -1.00
N SER A 78 5.07 14.46 -1.25
CA SER A 78 4.10 15.11 -2.15
C SER A 78 4.21 14.72 -3.61
N LYS A 79 5.17 13.86 -3.95
CA LYS A 79 5.62 13.51 -5.28
C LYS A 79 6.00 12.04 -5.33
N SER A 80 5.14 11.14 -4.87
CA SER A 80 5.49 9.73 -4.67
C SER A 80 4.39 8.79 -5.16
N TYR A 81 4.73 7.53 -5.40
CA TYR A 81 3.76 6.52 -5.80
C TYR A 81 2.78 6.19 -4.67
N ALA A 82 3.18 6.35 -3.40
CA ALA A 82 2.26 6.29 -2.26
C ALA A 82 1.12 7.32 -2.38
N VAL A 83 1.35 8.48 -3.00
CA VAL A 83 0.28 9.45 -3.31
C VAL A 83 -0.69 8.90 -4.36
N GLY A 84 -0.21 8.15 -5.35
CA GLY A 84 -1.08 7.51 -6.35
C GLY A 84 -2.04 6.52 -5.73
N LEU A 85 -1.54 5.66 -4.82
CA LEU A 85 -2.39 4.78 -4.02
C LEU A 85 -3.47 5.57 -3.28
N TRP A 86 -3.10 6.68 -2.63
CA TRP A 86 -4.07 7.52 -1.93
C TRP A 86 -5.08 8.19 -2.88
N GLN A 87 -4.66 8.63 -4.05
CA GLN A 87 -5.58 9.21 -5.05
C GLN A 87 -6.60 8.18 -5.55
N TRP A 88 -6.22 6.91 -5.68
CA TRP A 88 -7.17 5.83 -5.94
C TRP A 88 -8.20 5.64 -4.83
N VAL A 89 -7.78 5.77 -3.57
CA VAL A 89 -8.71 5.77 -2.42
C VAL A 89 -9.69 6.95 -2.52
N LEU A 90 -9.21 8.16 -2.84
CA LEU A 90 -10.08 9.33 -3.03
C LEU A 90 -11.10 9.13 -4.17
N TRP A 91 -10.65 8.52 -5.27
CA TRP A 91 -11.51 8.14 -6.39
C TRP A 91 -12.60 7.15 -5.95
N ALA A 92 -12.24 6.07 -5.25
CA ALA A 92 -13.19 5.05 -4.79
C ALA A 92 -14.19 5.61 -3.77
N GLU A 93 -13.77 6.60 -2.98
CA GLU A 93 -14.63 7.33 -2.05
C GLU A 93 -15.57 8.32 -2.74
N GLY A 94 -15.32 8.71 -4.00
CA GLY A 94 -16.12 9.70 -4.72
C GLY A 94 -16.18 11.04 -3.98
N VAL A 95 -15.09 11.45 -3.33
CA VAL A 95 -15.04 12.73 -2.62
C VAL A 95 -15.07 13.90 -3.60
N LYS A 96 -15.53 15.07 -3.12
CA LYS A 96 -15.65 16.24 -3.97
C LYS A 96 -14.35 17.02 -4.08
N GLU A 97 -14.15 17.60 -5.25
CA GLU A 97 -13.05 18.48 -5.59
C GLU A 97 -13.40 19.96 -5.41
N PRO A 98 -12.44 20.90 -5.52
CA PRO A 98 -12.72 22.34 -5.35
C PRO A 98 -13.80 22.90 -6.29
N ASN A 99 -13.93 22.35 -7.50
CA ASN A 99 -14.92 22.75 -8.51
C ASN A 99 -16.33 22.13 -8.26
N GLY A 100 -16.47 21.24 -7.27
CA GLY A 100 -17.70 20.53 -6.93
C GLY A 100 -17.95 19.22 -7.70
N THR A 101 -17.09 18.83 -8.64
CA THR A 101 -17.13 17.49 -9.26
C THR A 101 -16.59 16.43 -8.31
N GLN A 102 -16.75 15.15 -8.69
CA GLN A 102 -16.11 14.05 -7.96
C GLN A 102 -14.65 13.97 -8.36
N PHE A 103 -13.81 13.56 -7.42
CA PHE A 103 -12.44 13.19 -7.70
C PHE A 103 -12.44 12.07 -8.74
N ASP A 104 -11.80 12.28 -9.87
CA ASP A 104 -11.87 11.37 -11.01
C ASP A 104 -10.49 10.83 -11.41
N MET A 105 -10.43 9.97 -12.42
CA MET A 105 -9.17 9.35 -12.85
C MET A 105 -8.16 10.37 -13.39
N GLY A 106 -8.63 11.53 -13.87
CA GLY A 106 -7.77 12.61 -14.35
C GLY A 106 -6.98 13.31 -13.24
N ASP A 107 -7.42 13.16 -11.98
CA ASP A 107 -6.76 13.74 -10.81
C ASP A 107 -5.70 12.82 -10.19
N ILE A 108 -5.54 11.60 -10.72
CA ILE A 108 -4.56 10.62 -10.28
C ILE A 108 -3.25 10.88 -11.04
N ASP A 109 -2.33 11.59 -10.39
CA ASP A 109 -1.07 12.06 -11.01
C ASP A 109 0.17 11.80 -10.13
N CYS A 110 0.01 11.14 -8.99
CA CYS A 110 1.04 10.92 -7.96
C CYS A 110 1.64 12.22 -7.41
N ARG A 111 0.85 13.30 -7.43
CA ARG A 111 1.17 14.60 -6.83
C ARG A 111 0.15 14.96 -5.77
N PHE A 112 0.65 15.28 -4.58
CA PHE A 112 -0.19 15.75 -3.49
C PHE A 112 -0.42 17.26 -3.64
N GLY A 113 -1.20 17.62 -4.66
CA GLY A 113 -1.51 19.00 -5.01
C GLY A 113 -2.64 19.61 -4.18
N SER A 114 -3.12 20.78 -4.59
CA SER A 114 -4.26 21.46 -3.96
C SER A 114 -5.55 20.65 -4.06
N THR A 115 -5.78 19.98 -5.20
CA THR A 115 -6.96 19.14 -5.42
C THR A 115 -6.95 17.94 -4.47
N THR A 116 -5.88 17.16 -4.44
CA THR A 116 -5.67 16.04 -3.51
C THR A 116 -5.77 16.48 -2.05
N THR A 117 -5.21 17.65 -1.70
CA THR A 117 -5.33 18.22 -0.34
C THR A 117 -6.78 18.53 0.02
N TYR A 118 -7.52 19.17 -0.89
CA TYR A 118 -8.92 19.49 -0.66
C TYR A 118 -9.78 18.22 -0.52
N ALA A 119 -9.63 17.28 -1.44
CA ALA A 119 -10.33 16.00 -1.44
C ALA A 119 -10.04 15.21 -0.15
N THR A 120 -8.79 15.17 0.30
CA THR A 120 -8.39 14.55 1.57
C THR A 120 -9.10 15.18 2.75
N LYS A 121 -9.21 16.52 2.81
CA LYS A 121 -9.96 17.21 3.87
C LYS A 121 -11.45 16.88 3.87
N GLN A 122 -12.06 16.78 2.69
CA GLN A 122 -13.47 16.37 2.57
C GLN A 122 -13.68 14.94 3.07
N LEU A 123 -12.76 14.04 2.76
CA LEU A 123 -12.81 12.66 3.23
C LEU A 123 -12.62 12.58 4.75
N GLN A 124 -11.62 13.27 5.28
CA GLN A 124 -11.42 13.38 6.73
C GLN A 124 -12.66 13.95 7.44
N ALA A 125 -13.32 14.95 6.85
CA ALA A 125 -14.57 15.49 7.39
C ALA A 125 -15.67 14.43 7.44
N ARG A 126 -15.83 13.66 6.35
CA ARG A 126 -16.80 12.56 6.23
C ARG A 126 -16.53 11.46 7.27
N TRP A 127 -15.27 11.16 7.53
CA TRP A 127 -14.85 10.18 8.54
C TRP A 127 -14.78 10.72 9.96
N HIS A 128 -15.19 11.98 10.19
CA HIS A 128 -15.14 12.65 11.49
C HIS A 128 -13.72 12.75 12.09
N LEU A 129 -12.71 12.89 11.24
CA LEU A 129 -11.31 13.12 11.61
C LEU A 129 -10.93 14.61 11.56
N SER A 130 -9.71 14.93 12.00
CA SER A 130 -9.09 16.25 11.78
C SER A 130 -8.99 16.53 10.28
N GLN A 131 -9.49 17.68 9.83
CA GLN A 131 -9.51 18.10 8.41
C GLN A 131 -8.22 18.85 8.03
N ASP A 132 -7.07 18.33 8.42
CA ASP A 132 -5.76 18.94 8.19
C ASP A 132 -5.25 18.74 6.75
N GLY A 133 -5.82 17.78 6.01
CA GLY A 133 -5.40 17.43 4.65
C GLY A 133 -4.09 16.63 4.62
N ILE A 134 -3.72 16.03 5.74
CA ILE A 134 -2.55 15.16 5.88
C ILE A 134 -3.03 13.72 6.03
N VAL A 135 -2.59 12.84 5.14
CA VAL A 135 -2.82 11.41 5.26
C VAL A 135 -1.83 10.85 6.27
N GLY A 136 -2.11 11.07 7.54
CA GLY A 136 -1.33 10.53 8.66
C GLY A 136 -1.94 9.24 9.20
N LYS A 137 -1.38 8.77 10.33
CA LYS A 137 -1.81 7.56 11.04
C LYS A 137 -3.33 7.38 11.11
N ASP A 138 -4.05 8.38 11.61
CA ASP A 138 -5.51 8.25 11.82
C ASP A 138 -6.29 8.16 10.50
N THR A 139 -5.80 8.83 9.44
CA THR A 139 -6.44 8.80 8.13
C THR A 139 -6.19 7.45 7.45
N PHE A 140 -4.95 6.95 7.49
CA PHE A 140 -4.64 5.62 6.95
C PHE A 140 -5.29 4.49 7.75
N SER A 141 -5.25 4.54 9.09
CA SER A 141 -5.91 3.56 9.98
C SER A 141 -7.43 3.59 9.87
N ARG A 142 -8.01 4.62 9.25
CA ARG A 142 -9.44 4.63 8.92
C ARG A 142 -9.67 3.97 7.58
N ALA A 143 -8.84 4.27 6.58
CA ALA A 143 -8.96 3.76 5.23
C ALA A 143 -8.73 2.24 5.18
N ASP A 144 -7.73 1.71 5.88
CA ASP A 144 -7.43 0.27 5.86
C ASP A 144 -8.58 -0.60 6.37
N ASN A 145 -9.47 -0.10 7.25
CA ASN A 145 -10.69 -0.83 7.65
C ASN A 145 -11.60 -1.21 6.47
N GLU A 146 -11.49 -0.51 5.34
CA GLU A 146 -12.27 -0.79 4.12
C GLU A 146 -11.56 -1.78 3.18
N LEU A 147 -10.39 -2.30 3.57
CA LEU A 147 -9.65 -3.31 2.81
C LEU A 147 -10.18 -4.72 3.09
N VAL A 148 -10.47 -5.42 2.01
CA VAL A 148 -10.89 -6.83 2.02
C VAL A 148 -9.82 -7.66 1.35
N LEU A 149 -9.25 -8.59 2.11
CA LEU A 149 -8.24 -9.53 1.64
C LEU A 149 -8.91 -10.76 1.02
N PHE A 150 -8.67 -10.98 -0.27
CA PHE A 150 -9.02 -12.20 -0.99
C PHE A 150 -7.76 -13.04 -1.22
N ALA A 151 -7.19 -13.57 -0.12
CA ALA A 151 -5.96 -14.37 -0.17
C ALA A 151 -6.17 -15.66 -1.00
N GLY A 152 -5.35 -15.86 -2.03
CA GLY A 152 -5.52 -16.96 -2.98
C GLY A 152 -4.25 -17.57 -3.61
N GLY A 153 -3.05 -17.03 -3.36
CA GLY A 153 -1.83 -17.49 -4.02
C GLY A 153 -0.51 -16.89 -3.49
N ALA A 154 0.50 -16.76 -4.36
CA ALA A 154 1.78 -16.12 -4.04
C ALA A 154 1.69 -14.59 -3.90
N ILE A 155 0.58 -14.02 -4.36
CA ILE A 155 0.20 -12.62 -4.20
C ILE A 155 -1.17 -12.57 -3.52
N ASP A 156 -1.40 -11.49 -2.79
CA ASP A 156 -2.65 -11.22 -2.09
C ASP A 156 -3.47 -10.20 -2.90
N ASP A 157 -4.66 -10.58 -3.34
CA ASP A 157 -5.64 -9.65 -3.91
C ASP A 157 -6.30 -8.88 -2.76
N VAL A 158 -6.18 -7.55 -2.75
CA VAL A 158 -6.74 -6.68 -1.73
C VAL A 158 -7.70 -5.69 -2.39
N THR A 159 -8.97 -5.73 -2.04
CA THR A 159 -9.96 -4.77 -2.56
C THR A 159 -10.22 -3.70 -1.52
N TYR A 160 -10.17 -2.43 -1.93
CA TYR A 160 -10.66 -1.32 -1.12
C TYR A 160 -12.09 -0.98 -1.52
N GLY A 161 -13.01 -1.05 -0.56
CA GLY A 161 -14.41 -0.67 -0.74
C GLY A 161 -14.67 0.77 -0.32
N GLY A 162 -14.71 1.70 -1.28
CA GLY A 162 -15.08 3.09 -1.02
C GLY A 162 -16.59 3.31 -1.04
N ASN A 163 -17.01 4.53 -0.71
CA ASN A 163 -18.42 4.90 -0.73
C ASN A 163 -19.05 4.94 -2.14
N ASP A 164 -18.28 5.25 -3.19
CA ASP A 164 -18.79 5.40 -4.57
C ASP A 164 -18.41 4.21 -5.47
N GLY A 165 -17.30 3.53 -5.17
CA GLY A 165 -16.85 2.37 -5.92
C GLY A 165 -15.82 1.53 -5.18
N GLU A 166 -15.33 0.50 -5.85
CA GLU A 166 -14.28 -0.39 -5.36
C GLU A 166 -13.03 -0.31 -6.26
N ILE A 167 -11.87 -0.52 -5.66
CA ILE A 167 -10.58 -0.58 -6.36
C ILE A 167 -9.79 -1.81 -5.89
N GLY A 168 -9.22 -2.54 -6.84
CA GLY A 168 -8.30 -3.64 -6.58
C GLY A 168 -6.86 -3.16 -6.42
N PHE A 169 -6.23 -3.59 -5.33
CA PHE A 169 -4.80 -3.52 -5.07
C PHE A 169 -4.21 -4.92 -5.02
N TRP A 170 -2.90 -5.02 -5.25
CA TRP A 170 -2.14 -6.24 -5.02
C TRP A 170 -1.10 -6.04 -3.95
N ARG A 171 -1.03 -6.99 -3.03
CA ARG A 171 0.04 -7.07 -2.04
C ARG A 171 0.99 -8.19 -2.44
N ASP A 172 2.25 -7.84 -2.69
CA ASP A 172 3.26 -8.78 -3.20
C ASP A 172 3.84 -9.69 -2.10
N GLU A 173 4.79 -10.56 -2.46
CA GLU A 173 5.46 -11.47 -1.52
C GLU A 173 6.25 -10.74 -0.41
N LEU A 174 6.57 -9.46 -0.60
CA LEU A 174 7.24 -8.60 0.38
C LEU A 174 6.24 -7.75 1.19
N GLY A 175 4.94 -7.92 0.96
CA GLY A 175 3.89 -7.15 1.60
C GLY A 175 3.69 -5.76 0.98
N GLN A 176 4.30 -5.43 -0.16
CA GLN A 176 4.21 -4.12 -0.78
C GLN A 176 2.90 -3.96 -1.53
N TYR A 177 2.24 -2.83 -1.32
CA TYR A 177 1.02 -2.49 -2.03
C TYR A 177 1.31 -2.00 -3.45
N ASN A 178 0.56 -2.52 -4.41
CA ASN A 178 0.59 -2.14 -5.81
C ASN A 178 -0.81 -1.69 -6.24
N PHE A 179 -0.87 -0.59 -6.99
CA PHE A 179 -2.09 0.03 -7.49
C PHE A 179 -2.06 0.15 -9.01
N PRO A 180 -3.22 0.15 -9.69
CA PRO A 180 -3.23 0.23 -11.14
C PRO A 180 -2.82 1.63 -11.63
N VAL A 181 -2.14 1.72 -12.77
CA VAL A 181 -1.92 3.00 -13.49
C VAL A 181 -3.21 3.42 -14.18
N VAL A 182 -3.83 2.45 -14.84
CA VAL A 182 -5.10 2.58 -15.56
C VAL A 182 -5.92 1.33 -15.31
N TYR A 183 -7.23 1.48 -15.08
CA TYR A 183 -8.13 0.34 -14.83
C TYR A 183 -8.15 -0.71 -15.94
N GLU A 184 -7.94 -0.29 -17.20
CA GLU A 184 -8.14 -1.16 -18.37
C GLU A 184 -6.84 -1.87 -18.83
N ASP A 185 -5.66 -1.36 -18.46
CA ASP A 185 -4.39 -1.80 -19.04
C ASP A 185 -3.63 -2.85 -18.21
N ASN A 186 -4.14 -3.24 -17.03
CA ASN A 186 -3.49 -4.18 -16.10
C ASN A 186 -2.03 -3.80 -15.75
N GLU A 187 -1.67 -2.52 -15.85
CA GLU A 187 -0.38 -2.01 -15.42
C GLU A 187 -0.47 -1.58 -13.96
N TYR A 188 0.44 -2.05 -13.12
CA TYR A 188 0.47 -1.77 -11.68
C TYR A 188 1.79 -1.12 -11.27
N LEU A 189 1.71 -0.19 -10.33
CA LEU A 189 2.86 0.48 -9.72
C LEU A 189 2.91 0.19 -8.23
N THR A 190 4.12 0.01 -7.72
CA THR A 190 4.35 -0.19 -6.30
C THR A 190 4.30 1.15 -5.56
N ALA A 191 3.54 1.21 -4.46
CA ALA A 191 3.31 2.39 -3.64
C ALA A 191 4.55 2.81 -2.82
N SER A 192 5.58 3.28 -3.51
CA SER A 192 6.81 3.78 -2.89
C SER A 192 6.67 5.23 -2.41
N TYR A 193 7.34 5.54 -1.30
CA TYR A 193 7.58 6.90 -0.80
C TYR A 193 8.68 7.67 -1.55
N ALA A 194 9.39 6.99 -2.45
CA ALA A 194 10.41 7.60 -3.31
C ALA A 194 9.77 8.60 -4.29
N ASN A 195 10.59 9.54 -4.78
CA ASN A 195 10.12 10.53 -5.74
C ASN A 195 9.71 9.86 -7.06
N ALA A 196 8.44 9.99 -7.42
CA ALA A 196 7.88 9.54 -8.69
C ALA A 196 8.19 10.57 -9.80
N PRO A 197 8.57 10.11 -11.02
CA PRO A 197 8.80 10.97 -12.18
C PRO A 197 7.56 11.78 -12.57
N ALA A 198 7.71 12.82 -13.40
CA ALA A 198 6.62 13.73 -13.79
C ALA A 198 5.38 13.00 -14.32
N GLU A 199 5.59 11.88 -15.01
CA GLU A 199 4.58 11.14 -15.77
C GLU A 199 4.18 9.82 -15.10
N ALA A 200 4.63 9.58 -13.87
CA ALA A 200 4.60 8.26 -13.25
C ALA A 200 3.20 7.63 -13.11
N CYS A 201 2.16 8.46 -13.08
CA CYS A 201 0.77 8.04 -12.90
C CYS A 201 -0.16 8.73 -13.91
N GLN A 202 0.41 9.34 -14.96
CA GLN A 202 -0.40 10.04 -15.96
C GLN A 202 -1.16 9.04 -16.83
N TYR A 203 -2.45 9.31 -17.02
CA TYR A 203 -3.31 8.60 -17.96
C TYR A 203 -2.93 8.92 -19.41
N GLY A 204 -2.45 7.92 -20.16
CA GLY A 204 -2.34 7.94 -21.63
C GLY A 204 -1.25 8.85 -22.24
N SER A 205 0.02 8.58 -21.96
CA SER A 205 1.16 9.16 -22.73
C SER A 205 1.22 8.67 -24.17
#